data_AF-A0A7S0BEC8-F1
#
_entry.id   AF-A0A7S0BEC8-F1
#
_cell.length_a   1.000
_cell.length_b   1.000
_cell.length_c   1.000
_cell.angle_alpha   90.00
_cell.angle_beta   90.00
_cell.angle_gamma   90.00
#
_symmetry.space_group_name_H-M   'P 1'
#
loop_
_entity.id
_entity.type
_entity.pdbx_description
1 polymer ?
#
loop_
_entity_poly.entity_id
_entity_poly.type
_entity_poly.pdbx_seq_one_letter_code
_entity_poly.pdbx_strand_id
1 'polypeptide(L)'
;IIDQPISGERWIGVHGRGSTLNGKPIKIPEDVPTKLSAANLHATTPEMFTGIERMAFEELQTACKYTSFGSDCYAYALLAMGHVHVICEADMQPWDYTALVPVIEEAGGVITDWRGEQLGLESDGTVLAAVSADLHRQALELLQYSPRGLLLLREREERAGSGDDLNDVNDELPSDLPTAVGASSMTGFGTAMQTSGSLSVKVEIRTINS
;
A
#
# COMPACT_ATOMS: atom_id res chain seq x y z
N ILE A 1 20.27 4.56 4.46
CA ILE A 1 21.57 3.82 4.58
C ILE A 1 21.23 2.47 5.19
N ILE A 2 21.78 1.39 4.65
CA ILE A 2 21.73 0.05 5.27
C ILE A 2 23.17 -0.32 5.60
N ASP A 3 23.42 -0.78 6.82
CA ASP A 3 24.76 -1.06 7.31
C ASP A 3 24.80 -2.46 7.91
N GLN A 4 25.74 -3.29 7.44
CA GLN A 4 26.09 -4.56 8.05
C GLN A 4 27.54 -4.47 8.56
N PRO A 5 27.75 -4.07 9.82
CA PRO A 5 29.08 -3.76 10.33
C PRO A 5 30.03 -4.96 10.36
N ILE A 6 29.49 -6.17 10.57
CA ILE A 6 30.31 -7.38 10.71
C ILE A 6 30.96 -7.76 9.38
N SER A 7 30.23 -7.63 8.27
CA SER A 7 30.78 -7.87 6.92
C SER A 7 31.48 -6.64 6.34
N GLY A 8 31.31 -5.47 6.97
CA GLY A 8 31.82 -4.21 6.46
C GLY A 8 31.10 -3.74 5.20
N GLU A 9 29.84 -4.13 5.02
CA GLU A 9 29.02 -3.75 3.87
C GLU A 9 28.11 -2.58 4.24
N ARG A 10 28.12 -1.54 3.39
CA ARG A 10 27.28 -0.36 3.57
C ARG A 10 26.63 0.03 2.25
N TRP A 11 25.30 0.03 2.26
CA TRP A 11 24.47 0.53 1.17
C TRP A 11 24.02 1.97 1.43
N ILE A 12 24.21 2.83 0.43
CA ILE A 12 23.79 4.23 0.48
C ILE A 12 23.02 4.54 -0.80
N GLY A 13 21.75 4.91 -0.64
CA GLY A 13 20.90 5.47 -1.68
C GLY A 13 20.66 6.95 -1.42
N VAL A 14 20.70 7.75 -2.48
CA VAL A 14 20.41 9.18 -2.43
C VAL A 14 19.59 9.55 -3.66
N HIS A 15 18.41 10.13 -3.44
CA HIS A 15 17.51 10.51 -4.53
C HIS A 15 18.22 11.33 -5.62
N GLY A 16 18.10 10.86 -6.86
CA GLY A 16 18.73 11.46 -8.05
C GLY A 16 20.24 11.27 -8.15
N ARG A 17 20.87 10.45 -7.29
CA ARG A 17 22.33 10.21 -7.30
C ARG A 17 22.73 8.74 -7.34
N GLY A 18 21.77 7.82 -7.39
CA GLY A 18 22.04 6.40 -7.42
C GLY A 18 22.19 5.76 -6.04
N SER A 19 22.29 4.44 -6.07
CA SER A 19 22.58 3.59 -4.92
C SER A 19 24.01 3.05 -5.02
N THR A 20 24.67 2.85 -3.89
CA THR A 20 26.04 2.35 -3.82
C THR A 20 26.19 1.26 -2.76
N LEU A 21 27.13 0.34 -2.96
CA LEU A 21 27.66 -0.59 -1.97
C LEU A 21 29.14 -0.27 -1.75
N ASN A 22 29.52 0.10 -0.53
CA ASN A 22 30.89 0.47 -0.18
C ASN A 22 31.49 1.52 -1.14
N GLY A 23 30.67 2.50 -1.53
CA GLY A 23 31.05 3.59 -2.44
C GLY A 23 31.06 3.21 -3.93
N LYS A 24 30.80 1.96 -4.29
CA LYS A 24 30.68 1.53 -5.69
C LYS A 24 29.21 1.60 -6.13
N PRO A 25 28.89 2.22 -7.27
CA PRO A 25 27.53 2.24 -7.79
C PRO A 25 26.96 0.83 -7.98
N ILE A 26 25.68 0.66 -7.65
CA ILE A 26 24.93 -0.57 -7.86
C ILE A 26 23.65 -0.29 -8.63
N LYS A 27 23.20 -1.30 -9.36
CA LYS A 27 21.90 -1.38 -10.02
C LYS A 27 21.41 -2.81 -9.92
N ILE A 28 20.10 -2.97 -9.82
CA ILE A 28 19.47 -4.28 -9.97
C ILE A 28 19.76 -4.78 -11.39
N PRO A 29 20.26 -6.03 -11.55
CA PRO A 29 20.53 -6.61 -12.86
C PRO A 29 19.28 -6.73 -13.74
N GLU A 30 19.44 -6.66 -15.06
CA GLU A 30 18.33 -6.80 -16.01
C GLU A 30 17.82 -8.25 -16.12
N ASP A 31 18.64 -9.24 -15.73
CA ASP A 31 18.33 -10.68 -15.83
C ASP A 31 17.60 -11.25 -14.61
N VAL A 32 17.01 -10.39 -13.77
CA VAL A 32 16.14 -10.81 -12.68
C VAL A 32 14.83 -11.46 -13.18
N PRO A 33 14.20 -12.35 -12.40
CA PRO A 33 12.90 -12.92 -12.72
C PRO A 33 11.83 -11.86 -13.04
N THR A 34 10.99 -12.17 -14.03
CA THR A 34 9.85 -11.34 -14.43
C THR A 34 8.50 -11.89 -13.96
N LYS A 35 8.50 -13.10 -13.37
CA LYS A 35 7.29 -13.79 -12.88
C LYS A 35 7.49 -14.25 -11.44
N LEU A 36 6.43 -14.14 -10.63
CA LEU A 36 6.47 -14.60 -9.22
C LEU A 36 6.91 -16.06 -9.09
N SER A 37 6.48 -16.95 -10.00
CA SER A 37 6.83 -18.37 -9.94
C SER A 37 8.34 -18.69 -10.09
N ALA A 38 9.14 -17.70 -10.51
CA ALA A 38 10.60 -17.78 -10.54
C ALA A 38 11.27 -16.87 -9.48
N ALA A 39 10.51 -16.01 -8.82
CA ALA A 39 10.96 -15.07 -7.80
C ALA A 39 11.04 -15.73 -6.42
N ASN A 40 11.95 -15.25 -5.58
CA ASN A 40 11.98 -15.58 -4.16
C ASN A 40 11.28 -14.46 -3.37
N LEU A 41 10.57 -14.87 -2.32
CA LEU A 41 9.87 -13.98 -1.41
C LEU A 41 10.61 -13.94 -0.08
N HIS A 42 10.74 -12.75 0.49
CA HIS A 42 11.25 -12.53 1.83
C HIS A 42 10.20 -11.81 2.68
N ALA A 43 10.21 -12.11 3.97
CA ALA A 43 9.37 -11.48 4.98
C ALA A 43 10.09 -11.61 6.33
N THR A 44 9.87 -10.69 7.27
CA THR A 44 10.54 -10.79 8.59
C THR A 44 10.16 -12.07 9.32
N THR A 45 8.86 -12.33 9.49
CA THR A 45 8.36 -13.51 10.20
C THR A 45 6.93 -13.84 9.76
N PRO A 46 6.49 -15.10 9.78
CA PRO A 46 5.09 -15.44 9.46
C PRO A 46 4.07 -14.80 10.42
N GLU A 47 4.44 -14.59 11.68
CA GLU A 47 3.54 -14.17 12.76
C GLU A 47 3.07 -12.71 12.66
N MET A 48 3.76 -11.87 11.86
CA MET A 48 3.34 -10.47 11.66
C MET A 48 2.07 -10.37 10.82
N PHE A 49 1.75 -11.40 10.04
CA PHE A 49 0.54 -11.40 9.22
C PHE A 49 -0.64 -11.95 10.01
N THR A 50 -1.71 -11.16 10.10
CA THR A 50 -2.93 -11.57 10.81
C THR A 50 -4.16 -11.43 9.93
N GLY A 51 -5.23 -12.16 10.26
CA GLY A 51 -6.53 -12.05 9.57
C GLY A 51 -6.42 -12.05 8.03
N ILE A 52 -6.77 -10.91 7.42
CA ILE A 52 -6.74 -10.67 5.97
C ILE A 52 -5.32 -10.70 5.41
N GLU A 53 -4.38 -10.09 6.11
CA GLU A 53 -2.99 -9.98 5.67
C GLU A 53 -2.36 -11.36 5.54
N ARG A 54 -2.65 -12.25 6.50
CA ARG A 54 -2.16 -13.64 6.45
C ARG A 54 -2.65 -14.36 5.20
N MET A 55 -3.93 -14.22 4.88
CA MET A 55 -4.52 -14.86 3.71
C MET A 55 -3.98 -14.30 2.40
N ALA A 56 -3.81 -12.97 2.33
CA ALA A 56 -3.20 -12.31 1.19
C ALA A 56 -1.72 -12.72 1.00
N PHE A 57 -0.97 -12.78 2.10
CA PHE A 57 0.42 -13.23 2.10
C PHE A 57 0.57 -14.70 1.70
N GLU A 58 -0.31 -15.59 2.17
CA GLU A 58 -0.33 -17.02 1.79
C GLU A 58 -0.53 -17.21 0.27
N GLU A 59 -1.39 -16.41 -0.36
CA GLU A 59 -1.56 -16.41 -1.82
C GLU A 59 -0.28 -15.94 -2.54
N LEU A 60 0.33 -14.84 -2.08
CA LEU A 60 1.61 -14.36 -2.61
C LEU A 60 2.73 -15.39 -2.44
N GLN A 61 2.82 -16.00 -1.27
CA GLN A 61 3.78 -17.06 -0.95
C GLN A 61 3.61 -18.26 -1.89
N THR A 62 2.37 -18.67 -2.18
CA THR A 62 2.06 -19.77 -3.09
C THR A 62 2.42 -19.45 -4.55
N ALA A 63 2.31 -18.18 -4.95
CA ALA A 63 2.69 -17.73 -6.29
C ALA A 63 4.22 -17.65 -6.49
N CYS A 64 5.00 -17.54 -5.40
CA CYS A 64 6.45 -17.43 -5.43
C CYS A 64 7.16 -18.79 -5.48
N LYS A 65 8.41 -18.82 -5.97
CA LYS A 65 9.22 -20.05 -6.07
C LYS A 65 9.53 -20.66 -4.70
N TYR A 66 9.91 -19.81 -3.75
CA TYR A 66 10.11 -20.16 -2.35
C TYR A 66 10.07 -18.88 -1.49
N THR A 67 9.78 -19.05 -0.20
CA THR A 67 9.81 -17.98 0.79
C THR A 67 10.93 -18.22 1.79
N SER A 68 11.60 -17.15 2.20
CA SER A 68 12.58 -17.16 3.29
C SER A 68 12.17 -16.11 4.33
N PHE A 69 12.44 -16.40 5.60
CA PHE A 69 12.09 -15.53 6.71
C PHE A 69 13.35 -14.98 7.39
N GLY A 70 13.24 -13.77 7.93
CA GLY A 70 14.29 -13.05 8.63
C GLY A 70 15.11 -12.14 7.71
N SER A 71 16.37 -11.91 8.10
CA SER A 71 17.33 -11.00 7.46
C SER A 71 17.02 -9.50 7.58
N ASP A 72 15.89 -9.07 8.16
CA ASP A 72 15.61 -7.67 8.52
C ASP A 72 15.97 -6.70 7.35
N CYS A 73 16.51 -5.51 7.63
CA CYS A 73 16.96 -4.55 6.64
C CYS A 73 18.01 -5.10 5.64
N TYR A 74 18.72 -6.19 5.98
CA TYR A 74 19.69 -6.81 5.07
C TYR A 74 19.01 -7.50 3.87
N ALA A 75 17.76 -7.97 4.00
CA ALA A 75 17.00 -8.48 2.87
C ALA A 75 16.81 -7.39 1.78
N TYR A 76 16.56 -6.14 2.20
CA TYR A 76 16.43 -5.01 1.29
C TYR A 76 17.75 -4.64 0.61
N ALA A 77 18.87 -4.76 1.33
CA ALA A 77 20.20 -4.63 0.73
C ALA A 77 20.43 -5.68 -0.37
N LEU A 78 20.04 -6.94 -0.12
CA LEU A 78 20.11 -8.01 -1.11
C LEU A 78 19.12 -7.80 -2.28
N LEU A 79 17.97 -7.18 -2.03
CA LEU A 79 17.02 -6.78 -3.08
C LEU A 79 17.62 -5.73 -4.00
N ALA A 80 18.27 -4.71 -3.44
CA ALA A 80 18.98 -3.69 -4.23
C ALA A 80 20.12 -4.27 -5.10
N MET A 81 20.58 -5.49 -4.78
CA MET A 81 21.57 -6.25 -5.55
C MET A 81 20.94 -7.29 -6.50
N GLY A 82 19.62 -7.48 -6.49
CA GLY A 82 18.90 -8.46 -7.31
C GLY A 82 18.94 -9.90 -6.79
N HIS A 83 19.36 -10.13 -5.55
CA HIS A 83 19.40 -11.48 -4.95
C HIS A 83 18.09 -11.87 -4.25
N VAL A 84 17.37 -10.88 -3.73
CA VAL A 84 16.00 -11.00 -3.22
C VAL A 84 15.08 -10.31 -4.20
N HIS A 85 13.96 -10.95 -4.57
CA HIS A 85 13.11 -10.46 -5.66
C HIS A 85 11.86 -9.72 -5.17
N VAL A 86 11.24 -10.20 -4.08
CA VAL A 86 10.08 -9.59 -3.45
C VAL A 86 10.27 -9.62 -1.94
N ILE A 87 9.98 -8.51 -1.25
CA ILE A 87 9.89 -8.42 0.21
C ILE A 87 8.48 -7.95 0.56
N CYS A 88 7.84 -8.60 1.52
CA CYS A 88 6.48 -8.31 1.94
C CYS A 88 6.39 -8.28 3.47
N GLU A 89 6.00 -7.14 4.04
CA GLU A 89 5.91 -6.89 5.48
C GLU A 89 4.54 -6.29 5.86
N ALA A 90 4.10 -6.49 7.10
CA ALA A 90 2.78 -6.02 7.59
C ALA A 90 2.78 -5.37 9.00
N ASP A 91 3.95 -5.17 9.63
CA ASP A 91 4.06 -4.58 10.97
C ASP A 91 5.31 -3.69 11.10
N MET A 92 5.56 -2.86 10.08
CA MET A 92 6.72 -1.98 10.04
C MET A 92 6.42 -0.60 10.62
N GLN A 93 7.42 0.00 11.28
CA GLN A 93 7.36 1.39 11.71
C GLN A 93 8.10 2.30 10.71
N PRO A 94 7.81 3.63 10.68
CA PRO A 94 8.47 4.53 9.73
C PRO A 94 10.00 4.53 9.78
N TRP A 95 10.58 4.32 10.95
CA TRP A 95 12.04 4.22 11.10
C TRP A 95 12.62 2.93 10.49
N ASP A 96 11.80 1.91 10.25
CA ASP A 96 12.25 0.65 9.66
C ASP A 96 12.38 0.74 8.13
N TYR A 97 11.51 1.48 7.43
CA TYR A 97 11.52 1.54 5.96
C TYR A 97 12.03 2.85 5.34
N THR A 98 11.91 4.00 6.01
CA THR A 98 12.21 5.31 5.37
C THR A 98 13.66 5.40 4.88
N ALA A 99 14.61 4.79 5.60
CA ALA A 99 16.01 4.73 5.20
C ALA A 99 16.30 3.76 4.04
N LEU A 100 15.37 2.85 3.75
CA LEU A 100 15.44 1.81 2.71
C LEU A 100 14.96 2.34 1.37
N VAL A 101 13.93 3.20 1.37
CA VAL A 101 13.29 3.76 0.15
C VAL A 101 14.32 4.25 -0.88
N PRO A 102 15.21 5.21 -0.57
CA PRO A 102 16.17 5.70 -1.56
C PRO A 102 17.21 4.65 -1.96
N VAL A 103 17.47 3.62 -1.15
CA VAL A 103 18.40 2.52 -1.51
C VAL A 103 17.78 1.65 -2.60
N ILE A 104 16.49 1.30 -2.45
CA ILE A 104 15.76 0.45 -3.38
C ILE A 104 15.46 1.19 -4.68
N GLU A 105 14.84 2.37 -4.60
CA GLU A 105 14.42 3.13 -5.79
C GLU A 105 15.62 3.50 -6.67
N GLU A 106 16.70 3.97 -6.06
CA GLU A 106 17.88 4.37 -6.82
C GLU A 106 18.68 3.19 -7.38
N ALA A 107 18.52 1.98 -6.81
CA ALA A 107 19.03 0.74 -7.41
C ALA A 107 18.18 0.28 -8.60
N GLY A 108 16.97 0.83 -8.79
CA GLY A 108 16.04 0.47 -9.87
C GLY A 108 14.87 -0.42 -9.43
N GLY A 109 14.72 -0.67 -8.14
CA GLY A 109 13.58 -1.40 -7.58
C GLY A 109 12.38 -0.50 -7.31
N VAL A 110 11.31 -1.10 -6.80
CA VAL A 110 10.08 -0.41 -6.38
C VAL A 110 9.77 -0.77 -4.94
N ILE A 111 9.32 0.20 -4.14
CA ILE A 111 8.90 -0.01 -2.75
C ILE A 111 7.71 0.89 -2.43
N THR A 112 6.63 0.30 -1.92
CA THR A 112 5.36 0.97 -1.58
C THR A 112 4.73 0.34 -0.35
N ASP A 113 3.61 0.87 0.12
CA ASP A 113 2.67 0.11 0.95
C ASP A 113 1.89 -0.93 0.11
N TRP A 114 0.98 -1.69 0.72
CA TRP A 114 0.15 -2.67 0.00
C TRP A 114 -1.00 -2.04 -0.80
N ARG A 115 -1.20 -0.72 -0.70
CA ARG A 115 -2.12 0.05 -1.55
C ARG A 115 -1.43 0.52 -2.84
N GLY A 116 -0.10 0.42 -2.89
CA GLY A 116 0.72 0.92 -3.98
C GLY A 116 1.12 2.38 -3.81
N GLU A 117 0.86 2.96 -2.63
CA GLU A 117 1.18 4.35 -2.32
C GLU A 117 2.61 4.49 -1.79
N GLN A 118 3.17 5.69 -1.93
CA GLN A 118 4.51 5.99 -1.44
C GLN A 118 4.58 5.85 0.08
N LEU A 119 5.66 5.23 0.56
CA LEU A 119 5.93 5.12 1.99
C LEU A 119 6.33 6.46 2.59
N GLY A 120 5.69 6.82 3.70
CA GLY A 120 5.94 8.04 4.46
C GLY A 120 5.66 7.84 5.94
N LEU A 121 5.74 8.90 6.75
CA LEU A 121 5.58 8.79 8.20
C LEU A 121 4.19 8.29 8.66
N GLU A 122 3.19 8.41 7.78
CA GLU A 122 1.79 8.06 8.05
C GLU A 122 1.36 6.75 7.38
N SER A 123 2.29 5.96 6.84
CA SER A 123 1.94 4.66 6.22
C SER A 123 1.48 3.65 7.28
N ASP A 124 0.62 2.72 6.87
CA ASP A 124 -0.09 1.80 7.76
C ASP A 124 0.73 0.61 8.27
N GLY A 125 2.04 0.61 8.03
CA GLY A 125 2.99 -0.42 8.44
C GLY A 125 3.09 -1.60 7.47
N THR A 126 2.29 -1.62 6.40
CA THR A 126 2.49 -2.55 5.29
C THR A 126 3.59 -2.06 4.37
N VAL A 127 4.46 -2.97 3.91
CA VAL A 127 5.55 -2.66 2.97
C VAL A 127 5.63 -3.77 1.93
N LEU A 128 5.74 -3.38 0.67
CA LEU A 128 6.03 -4.25 -0.46
C LEU A 128 7.19 -3.67 -1.25
N ALA A 129 8.30 -4.40 -1.32
CA ALA A 129 9.41 -4.07 -2.19
C ALA A 129 9.61 -5.15 -3.25
N ALA A 130 9.97 -4.77 -4.47
CA ALA A 130 10.32 -5.71 -5.52
C ALA A 130 11.47 -5.20 -6.39
N VAL A 131 12.19 -6.14 -7.01
CA VAL A 131 13.32 -5.81 -7.91
C VAL A 131 12.90 -5.18 -9.22
N SER A 132 11.62 -5.25 -9.58
CA SER A 132 11.08 -4.68 -10.81
C SER A 132 9.63 -4.26 -10.62
N ALA A 133 9.18 -3.28 -11.41
CA ALA A 133 7.79 -2.84 -11.42
C ALA A 133 6.82 -3.96 -11.80
N ASP A 134 7.23 -4.90 -12.66
CA ASP A 134 6.40 -6.03 -13.06
C ASP A 134 6.15 -7.03 -11.93
N LEU A 135 7.19 -7.35 -11.14
CA LEU A 135 7.02 -8.21 -9.97
C LEU A 135 6.25 -7.50 -8.86
N HIS A 136 6.50 -6.20 -8.67
CA HIS A 136 5.77 -5.37 -7.71
C HIS A 136 4.26 -5.39 -8.02
N ARG A 137 3.88 -5.11 -9.27
CA ARG A 137 2.48 -5.13 -9.71
C ARG A 137 1.82 -6.51 -9.51
N GLN A 138 2.50 -7.59 -9.90
CA GLN A 138 1.98 -8.96 -9.70
C GLN A 138 1.74 -9.26 -8.22
N ALA A 139 2.68 -8.89 -7.34
CA ALA A 139 2.53 -9.09 -5.91
C ALA A 139 1.38 -8.24 -5.35
N LEU A 140 1.31 -6.96 -5.74
CA LEU A 140 0.28 -6.03 -5.32
C LEU A 140 -1.13 -6.51 -5.71
N GLU A 141 -1.30 -7.07 -6.91
CA GLU A 141 -2.55 -7.66 -7.37
C GLU A 141 -3.04 -8.79 -6.43
N LEU A 142 -2.14 -9.66 -5.97
CA LEU A 142 -2.49 -10.73 -5.02
C LEU A 142 -2.82 -10.18 -3.63
N LEU A 143 -2.09 -9.15 -3.19
CA LEU A 143 -2.30 -8.54 -1.88
C LEU A 143 -3.61 -7.75 -1.80
N GLN A 144 -4.01 -7.09 -2.88
CA GLN A 144 -5.24 -6.27 -2.93
C GLN A 144 -6.50 -7.07 -3.30
N TYR A 145 -6.40 -8.12 -4.13
CA TYR A 145 -7.57 -8.78 -4.73
C TYR A 145 -7.77 -10.24 -4.33
N SER A 146 -7.19 -10.70 -3.21
CA SER A 146 -7.46 -12.07 -2.76
C SER A 146 -8.99 -12.27 -2.57
N PRO A 147 -9.58 -13.40 -3.04
CA PRO A 147 -11.01 -13.68 -2.89
C PRO A 147 -11.52 -13.57 -1.45
N ARG A 148 -10.61 -13.78 -0.49
CA ARG A 148 -10.87 -13.64 0.94
C ARG A 148 -10.77 -12.18 1.42
N GLY A 149 -9.88 -11.38 0.84
CA GLY A 149 -9.84 -9.92 1.03
C GLY A 149 -11.08 -9.22 0.50
N LEU A 150 -11.56 -9.62 -0.68
CA LEU A 150 -12.83 -9.14 -1.25
C LEU A 150 -14.07 -9.55 -0.44
N LEU A 151 -14.06 -10.74 0.18
CA LEU A 151 -15.13 -11.18 1.09
C LEU A 151 -15.19 -10.29 2.34
N LEU A 152 -14.04 -9.93 2.89
CA LEU A 152 -13.95 -9.16 4.13
C LEU A 152 -14.15 -7.65 3.94
N LEU A 153 -13.84 -7.12 2.75
CA LEU A 153 -14.26 -5.78 2.34
C LEU A 153 -15.78 -5.67 2.29
N ARG A 154 -16.47 -6.68 1.72
CA ARG A 154 -17.95 -6.74 1.74
C ARG A 154 -18.52 -6.81 3.15
N GLU A 155 -18.00 -7.67 4.01
CA GLU A 155 -18.46 -7.79 5.42
C GLU A 155 -18.19 -6.53 6.27
N ARG A 156 -17.26 -5.67 5.85
CA ARG A 156 -16.96 -4.37 6.49
C ARG A 156 -17.89 -3.26 6.00
N GLU A 157 -18.17 -3.21 4.70
CA GLU A 157 -19.17 -2.31 4.12
C GLU A 157 -20.58 -2.60 4.69
N GLU A 158 -20.94 -3.87 4.88
CA GLU A 158 -22.22 -4.28 5.47
C GLU A 158 -22.35 -3.89 6.95
N ARG A 159 -21.26 -3.96 7.74
CA ARG A 159 -21.23 -3.50 9.15
C ARG A 159 -21.20 -1.98 9.28
N ALA A 160 -20.56 -1.28 8.35
CA ALA A 160 -20.55 0.18 8.32
C ALA A 160 -21.92 0.75 7.90
N GLY A 161 -22.70 -0.01 7.10
CA GLY A 161 -24.06 0.36 6.70
C GLY A 161 -25.15 0.07 7.73
N SER A 162 -24.83 -0.56 8.87
CA SER A 162 -25.83 -0.92 9.89
C SER A 162 -25.87 0.03 11.10
N GLY A 163 -25.23 1.19 11.02
CA GLY A 163 -25.17 2.17 12.09
C GLY A 163 -25.80 3.51 11.71
N ASP A 164 -27.14 3.61 11.76
CA ASP A 164 -27.81 4.81 12.28
C ASP A 164 -29.30 4.53 12.55
N ASP A 165 -29.74 4.79 13.79
CA ASP A 165 -31.10 5.24 14.14
C ASP A 165 -31.11 5.68 15.61
N LEU A 166 -30.43 6.80 15.89
CA LEU A 166 -30.75 7.67 17.02
C LEU A 166 -30.84 9.11 16.51
N ASN A 167 -31.99 9.47 15.98
CA ASN A 167 -32.46 10.85 15.94
C ASN A 167 -34.00 10.85 15.93
N ASP A 168 -34.57 10.77 17.12
CA ASP A 168 -36.00 10.96 17.32
C ASP A 168 -36.22 11.87 18.53
N VAL A 169 -36.02 13.17 18.34
CA VAL A 169 -36.71 14.23 19.11
C VAL A 169 -36.82 15.49 18.24
N ASN A 170 -37.94 15.63 17.53
CA ASN A 170 -38.45 16.95 17.16
C ASN A 170 -39.66 17.21 18.06
N ASP A 171 -39.46 18.03 19.09
CA ASP A 171 -40.55 18.58 19.91
C ASP A 171 -40.95 19.94 19.32
N GLU A 172 -42.25 20.12 19.11
CA GLU A 172 -42.85 21.28 18.45
C GLU A 172 -42.90 22.53 19.35
N LEU A 173 -43.12 23.68 18.67
CA LEU A 173 -43.90 24.88 19.04
C LEU A 173 -43.11 26.20 19.14
N PRO A 174 -43.74 27.38 18.89
CA PRO A 174 -44.50 27.76 17.70
C PRO A 174 -44.10 29.15 17.15
N SER A 175 -44.72 29.49 16.02
CA SER A 175 -44.66 30.74 15.26
C SER A 175 -45.01 32.01 16.05
N ASP A 176 -44.20 33.06 15.93
CA ASP A 176 -44.67 34.45 15.87
C ASP A 176 -43.60 35.37 15.23
N LEU A 177 -44.02 36.13 14.20
CA LEU A 177 -43.27 37.17 13.48
C LEU A 177 -43.42 38.53 14.19
N PRO A 178 -42.51 39.51 13.98
CA PRO A 178 -42.87 40.53 13.01
C PRO A 178 -41.73 41.02 12.10
N THR A 179 -42.19 41.53 10.97
CA THR A 179 -41.53 42.11 9.81
C THR A 179 -40.68 43.35 10.14
N ALA A 180 -39.52 43.49 9.52
CA ALA A 180 -38.85 44.78 9.37
C ALA A 180 -38.20 44.92 7.98
N VAL A 181 -38.47 46.08 7.40
CA VAL A 181 -38.12 46.59 6.08
C VAL A 181 -36.67 47.09 6.05
N GLY A 182 -35.97 46.92 4.92
CA GLY A 182 -35.05 47.97 4.44
C GLY A 182 -33.63 47.56 4.00
N ALA A 183 -33.36 47.86 2.73
CA ALA A 183 -32.09 48.37 2.15
C ALA A 183 -31.00 47.40 1.64
N SER A 184 -31.02 47.24 0.31
CA SER A 184 -29.98 47.66 -0.65
C SER A 184 -28.53 47.12 -0.61
N SER A 185 -28.20 46.49 -1.74
CA SER A 185 -27.01 46.70 -2.60
C SER A 185 -25.80 45.76 -2.51
N MET A 186 -25.44 45.24 -3.69
CA MET A 186 -24.09 44.94 -4.24
C MET A 186 -23.18 44.05 -3.38
N THR A 187 -22.82 42.84 -3.81
CA THR A 187 -21.82 42.59 -4.87
C THR A 187 -21.73 41.08 -5.11
N GLY A 188 -21.59 40.67 -6.38
CA GLY A 188 -21.40 39.28 -6.76
C GLY A 188 -19.94 38.84 -6.64
N PHE A 189 -19.73 37.66 -6.08
CA PHE A 189 -18.54 36.84 -6.33
C PHE A 189 -19.00 35.40 -6.55
N GLY A 190 -18.59 34.83 -7.68
CA GLY A 190 -18.99 33.49 -8.12
C GLY A 190 -18.45 32.39 -7.22
N THR A 191 -19.34 31.49 -6.83
CA THR A 191 -19.02 30.23 -6.15
C THR A 191 -18.71 29.15 -7.19
N ALA A 192 -17.58 28.48 -7.03
CA ALA A 192 -17.23 27.28 -7.80
C ALA A 192 -18.19 26.14 -7.44
N MET A 193 -18.87 25.62 -8.45
CA MET A 193 -19.79 24.49 -8.34
C MET A 193 -18.97 23.20 -8.43
N GLN A 194 -18.81 22.52 -7.30
CA GLN A 194 -18.19 21.20 -7.20
C GLN A 194 -19.28 20.16 -7.49
N THR A 195 -19.24 19.52 -8.66
CA THR A 195 -20.13 18.39 -8.97
C THR A 195 -19.42 17.09 -8.59
N SER A 196 -19.88 16.45 -7.52
CA SER A 196 -19.56 15.07 -7.17
C SER A 196 -20.22 14.11 -8.18
N GLY A 197 -19.44 13.55 -9.09
CA GLY A 197 -19.86 12.44 -9.94
C GLY A 197 -19.55 11.11 -9.25
N SER A 198 -20.57 10.43 -8.76
CA SER A 198 -20.49 9.02 -8.35
C SER A 198 -20.36 8.14 -9.60
N LEU A 199 -19.27 7.36 -9.71
CA LEU A 199 -19.16 6.27 -10.68
C LEU A 199 -19.63 4.98 -10.01
N SER A 200 -20.78 4.47 -10.42
CA SER A 200 -21.23 3.12 -10.06
C SER A 200 -20.78 2.12 -11.13
N VAL A 201 -19.83 1.24 -10.79
CA VAL A 201 -19.42 0.11 -11.66
C VAL A 201 -20.37 -1.05 -11.43
N LYS A 202 -21.11 -1.46 -12.46
CA LYS A 202 -22.02 -2.60 -12.43
C LYS A 202 -21.27 -3.86 -12.88
N VAL A 203 -20.99 -4.79 -11.97
CA VAL A 203 -20.39 -6.10 -12.29
C VAL A 203 -21.50 -7.11 -12.52
N GLU A 204 -21.61 -7.64 -13.74
CA GLU A 204 -22.61 -8.64 -14.12
C GLU A 204 -21.97 -10.04 -14.07
N ILE A 205 -22.35 -10.87 -13.09
CA ILE A 205 -21.87 -12.26 -12.96
C ILE A 205 -22.79 -13.15 -13.80
N ARG A 206 -22.27 -13.73 -14.89
CA ARG A 206 -22.98 -14.78 -15.65
C ARG A 206 -22.70 -16.14 -15.04
N THR A 207 -23.72 -16.75 -14.45
CA THR A 207 -23.69 -18.15 -14.02
C THR A 207 -23.69 -19.07 -15.24
N ILE A 208 -22.66 -19.91 -15.36
CA ILE A 208 -22.61 -20.98 -16.36
C ILE A 208 -23.19 -22.22 -15.68
N ASN A 209 -24.37 -22.69 -16.12
CA ASN A 209 -24.93 -23.95 -15.65
C ASN A 209 -24.27 -25.12 -16.40
N SER A 210 -23.72 -26.03 -15.59
CA SER A 210 -23.39 -27.46 -15.76
C SER A 210 -23.42 -28.08 -17.15
#